data_AF-A0A933VBQ3-F1
#
_entry.id   AF-A0A933VBQ3-F1
#
_cell.length_a   1.000
_cell.length_b   1.000
_cell.length_c   1.000
_cell.angle_alpha   90.00
_cell.angle_beta   90.00
_cell.angle_gamma   90.00
#
_symmetry.space_group_name_H-M   'P 1'
#
loop_
_entity.id
_entity.type
_entity.pdbx_description
1 polymer ?
#
loop_
_entity_poly.entity_id
_entity_poly.type
_entity_poly.pdbx_seq_one_letter_code
_entity_poly.pdbx_strand_id
1 'polypeptide(L)' 'MNQTDLDRLVCAGVVDEQFRALLVRDPLRAVEEGFYDEVFHLTDAEQLLLANIHATDFDEFVREIARWVLHQRGQEL' A
#
# COMPACT_ATOMS: atom_id res chain seq x y z
N MET A 1 -1.46 5.37 17.47
CA MET A 1 -1.87 4.81 16.16
C MET A 1 -0.91 3.69 15.85
N ASN A 2 -1.36 2.43 15.81
CA ASN A 2 -0.55 1.35 15.24
C ASN A 2 -0.56 1.60 13.73
N GLN A 3 0.57 2.06 13.20
CA GLN A 3 0.73 2.31 11.78
C GLN A 3 0.94 0.95 11.11
N THR A 4 0.03 0.56 10.21
CA THR A 4 0.17 -0.69 9.45
C THR A 4 1.24 -0.52 8.38
N ASP A 5 1.77 -1.63 7.86
CA ASP A 5 2.73 -1.54 6.76
C ASP A 5 2.11 -0.96 5.48
N LEU A 6 0.78 -1.07 5.29
CA LEU A 6 0.07 -0.33 4.24
C LEU A 6 0.09 1.20 4.46
N ASP A 7 -0.09 1.68 5.70
CA ASP A 7 0.01 3.12 5.98
C ASP A 7 1.43 3.64 5.68
N ARG A 8 2.45 2.85 6.04
CA ARG A 8 3.85 3.18 5.73
C ARG A 8 4.14 3.16 4.24
N LEU A 9 3.61 2.18 3.52
CA LEU A 9 3.73 2.05 2.07
C LEU A 9 3.16 3.29 1.35
N VAL A 10 1.99 3.76 1.80
CA VAL A 10 1.40 5.00 1.30
C VAL A 10 2.26 6.21 1.65
N CYS A 11 2.75 6.32 2.89
CA CYS A 11 3.66 7.40 3.29
C CYS A 11 4.94 7.42 2.43
N ALA A 12 5.55 6.26 2.15
CA ALA A 12 6.71 6.13 1.26
C ALA A 12 6.39 6.67 -0.15
N GLY A 13 5.23 6.32 -0.70
CA GLY A 13 4.76 6.86 -1.98
C GLY A 13 4.50 8.38 -1.94
N VAL A 14 4.10 8.95 -0.80
CA VAL A 14 3.94 10.40 -0.66
C VAL A 14 5.29 11.12 -0.72
N VAL A 15 6.34 10.55 -0.11
CA VAL A 15 7.65 11.21 0.01
C VAL A 15 8.57 11.02 -1.19
N ASP A 16 8.40 9.94 -1.97
CA ASP A 16 9.27 9.61 -3.10
C ASP A 16 8.48 9.35 -4.39
N GLU A 17 8.74 10.18 -5.40
CA GLU A 17 8.01 10.14 -6.68
C GLU A 17 8.36 8.91 -7.52
N GLN A 18 9.59 8.38 -7.40
CA GLN A 18 10.00 7.18 -8.14
C GLN A 18 9.35 5.94 -7.54
N PHE A 19 9.37 5.83 -6.21
CA PHE A 19 8.69 4.77 -5.49
C PHE A 19 7.19 4.84 -5.74
N ARG A 20 6.58 6.02 -5.74
CA ARG A 20 5.17 6.22 -6.13
C ARG A 20 4.86 5.67 -7.51
N ALA A 21 5.69 5.99 -8.51
CA ALA A 21 5.48 5.52 -9.87
C ALA A 21 5.61 4.00 -9.98
N LEU A 22 6.54 3.40 -9.23
CA LEU A 22 6.65 1.94 -9.12
C LEU A 22 5.41 1.35 -8.45
N LEU A 23 4.96 1.93 -7.34
CA LEU A 23 3.85 1.47 -6.53
C LEU A 23 2.51 1.48 -7.29
N VAL A 24 2.26 2.51 -8.12
CA VAL A 24 1.06 2.56 -8.98
C VAL A 24 1.13 1.53 -10.12
N ARG A 25 2.32 1.31 -10.68
CA ARG A 25 2.51 0.40 -11.82
C ARG A 25 2.50 -1.07 -11.41
N ASP A 26 3.18 -1.38 -10.31
CA ASP A 26 3.46 -2.72 -9.83
C ASP A 26 3.63 -2.71 -8.30
N PRO A 27 2.51 -2.74 -7.55
CA PRO A 27 2.53 -2.59 -6.10
C PRO A 27 3.29 -3.70 -5.37
N LEU A 28 3.19 -4.94 -5.86
CA LEU A 28 3.87 -6.10 -5.27
C LEU A 28 5.38 -5.98 -5.42
N ARG A 29 5.84 -5.57 -6.61
CA ARG A 29 7.26 -5.34 -6.83
C ARG A 29 7.80 -4.20 -5.95
N ALA A 30 7.04 -3.13 -5.74
CA ALA A 30 7.43 -2.05 -4.84
C ALA A 30 7.65 -2.53 -3.40
N VAL A 31 6.81 -3.47 -2.95
CA VAL A 31 6.93 -4.10 -1.62
C VAL A 31 8.15 -5.01 -1.55
N GLU A 32 8.41 -5.80 -2.60
CA GLU A 32 9.58 -6.68 -2.67
C GLU A 32 10.92 -5.92 -2.73
N GLU A 33 10.97 -4.80 -3.49
CA GLU A 33 12.17 -3.95 -3.54
C GLU A 33 12.36 -3.12 -2.26
N GLY A 34 11.29 -2.91 -1.49
CA GLY A 34 11.30 -2.11 -0.28
C GLY A 34 11.49 -0.61 -0.55
N PHE A 35 11.66 0.17 0.51
CA PHE A 35 11.88 1.62 0.43
C PHE A 35 13.06 2.05 1.30
N TYR A 36 14.20 2.34 0.66
CA TYR A 36 15.49 2.58 1.33
C TYR A 36 15.90 1.40 2.23
N ASP A 37 15.79 1.56 3.55
CA ASP A 37 16.12 0.53 4.55
C ASP A 37 14.84 -0.11 5.14
N GLU A 38 13.67 0.31 4.67
CA GLU A 38 12.37 -0.16 5.15
C GLU A 38 11.86 -1.33 4.30
N VAL A 39 11.46 -2.40 4.99
CA VAL A 39 10.83 -3.58 4.41
C VAL A 39 9.40 -3.67 4.93
N PHE A 40 8.44 -3.81 4.01
CA PHE A 40 7.02 -3.91 4.35
C PHE A 40 6.63 -5.37 4.57
N HIS A 41 6.10 -5.70 5.75
CA HIS A 41 5.70 -7.06 6.10
C HIS A 41 4.19 -7.23 5.94
N LEU A 42 3.74 -7.20 4.69
CA LEU A 42 2.33 -7.34 4.36
C LEU A 42 1.83 -8.77 4.59
N THR A 43 0.68 -8.90 5.23
CA THR A 43 -0.06 -10.16 5.34
C THR A 43 -0.53 -10.65 3.98
N ASP A 44 -0.87 -11.93 3.85
CA ASP A 44 -1.41 -12.49 2.61
C ASP A 44 -2.65 -11.73 2.11
N ALA A 45 -3.50 -11.24 3.03
CA ALA A 45 -4.69 -10.45 2.68
C ALA A 45 -4.32 -9.07 2.10
N GLU A 46 -3.30 -8.43 2.64
CA GLU A 46 -2.79 -7.13 2.14
C GLU A 46 -2.07 -7.30 0.81
N GLN A 47 -1.28 -8.37 0.63
CA GLN A 47 -0.68 -8.70 -0.65
C GLN A 47 -1.73 -9.00 -1.72
N LEU A 48 -2.78 -9.74 -1.37
CA LEU A 48 -3.90 -10.01 -2.27
C LEU A 48 -4.64 -8.72 -2.63
N LEU A 49 -4.85 -7.80 -1.69
CA LEU A 49 -5.38 -6.48 -1.98
C LEU A 49 -4.51 -5.77 -3.03
N LEU A 50 -3.21 -5.64 -2.76
CA LEU A 50 -2.27 -4.96 -3.66
C LEU A 50 -2.26 -5.56 -5.08
N ALA A 51 -2.33 -6.89 -5.18
CA ALA A 51 -2.40 -7.60 -6.46
C ALA A 51 -3.66 -7.27 -7.28
N ASN A 52 -4.75 -6.86 -6.61
CA ASN A 52 -6.04 -6.56 -7.24
C ASN A 52 -6.27 -5.04 -7.46
N ILE A 53 -5.37 -4.17 -7.00
CA ILE A 53 -5.48 -2.74 -7.25
C ILE A 53 -5.07 -2.44 -8.68
N HIS A 54 -6.02 -1.94 -9.47
CA HIS A 54 -5.80 -1.48 -10.84
C HIS A 54 -5.95 0.05 -10.92
N ALA A 55 -5.14 0.75 -10.13
CA ALA A 55 -5.17 2.21 -10.08
C ALA A 55 -4.43 2.83 -11.28
N THR A 56 -4.98 3.90 -11.82
CA THR A 56 -4.37 4.68 -12.91
C THR A 56 -3.46 5.79 -12.40
N ASP A 57 -3.66 6.20 -11.15
CA ASP A 57 -2.84 7.19 -10.46
C ASP A 57 -2.73 6.89 -8.96
N PHE A 58 -1.87 7.63 -8.28
CA PHE A 58 -1.58 7.39 -6.87
C PHE A 58 -2.74 7.75 -5.94
N ASP A 59 -3.56 8.74 -6.28
CA ASP A 59 -4.71 9.10 -5.44
C ASP A 59 -5.76 7.98 -5.46
N GLU A 60 -5.99 7.37 -6.63
CA GLU A 60 -6.83 6.18 -6.78
C GLU A 60 -6.26 4.99 -5.98
N PHE A 61 -4.95 4.76 -6.04
CA PHE A 61 -4.27 3.72 -5.26
C PHE A 61 -4.49 3.91 -3.75
N VAL A 62 -4.29 5.12 -3.23
CA VAL A 62 -4.48 5.43 -1.81
C VAL A 62 -5.94 5.26 -1.39
N ARG A 63 -6.90 5.62 -2.25
CA ARG A 63 -8.34 5.44 -1.95
C ARG A 63 -8.71 3.97 -1.80
N GLU A 64 -8.19 3.09 -2.64
CA GLU A 64 -8.49 1.65 -2.55
C GLU A 64 -7.88 1.02 -1.29
N ILE A 65 -6.65 1.42 -0.91
CA ILE A 65 -6.08 1.04 0.39
C ILE A 65 -6.94 1.55 1.54
N ALA A 66 -7.30 2.83 1.54
CA ALA A 66 -8.10 3.43 2.61
C ALA A 66 -9.47 2.73 2.75
N ARG A 67 -10.11 2.41 1.62
CA ARG A 67 -11.37 1.65 1.58
C ARG A 67 -11.22 0.28 2.24
N TRP A 68 -10.15 -0.44 1.91
CA TRP A 68 -9.89 -1.76 2.50
C TRP A 68 -9.60 -1.67 4.00
N VAL A 69 -8.72 -0.74 4.42
CA VAL A 69 -8.37 -0.54 5.84
C VAL A 69 -9.60 -0.18 6.67
N LEU A 70 -10.47 0.70 6.16
CA LEU A 70 -11.73 1.06 6.81
C LEU A 70 -12.68 -0.13 6.91
N HIS A 71 -12.74 -0.97 5.87
CA HIS A 71 -13.57 -2.17 5.89
C HIS A 71 -13.09 -3.18 6.95
N GLN A 72 -11.77 -3.44 7.03
CA GLN A 72 -11.20 -4.35 8.03
C GLN A 72 -11.48 -3.87 9.46
N ARG A 73 -11.26 -2.58 9.76
CA ARG A 73 -11.51 -2.01 11.10
C ARG A 73 -12.98 -2.02 11.51
N GLY A 74 -13.90 -1.99 10.54
CA GLY A 74 -15.33 -2.12 10.78
C GLY A 74 -15.80 -3.56 11.05
N GLN A 75 -14.98 -4.57 10.76
CA GLN A 75 -15.29 -5.99 10.98
C GLN A 75 -14.73 -6.53 12.32
N GLU A 76 -13.92 -5.73 13.02
CA GLU A 76 -13.29 -6.08 14.31
C GLU A 76 -14.09 -5.59 15.54
N LEU A 77 -15.29 -5.02 15.34
CA LEU A 77 -16.23 -4.56 16.38
C LEU A 77 -17.48 -5.44 16.42
#